data_AF-A0A166BJV8-F1
#
_entry.id   AF-A0A166BJV8-F1
#
_cell.length_a   1.000
_cell.length_b   1.000
_cell.length_c   1.000
_cell.angle_alpha   90.00
_cell.angle_beta   90.00
_cell.angle_gamma   90.00
#
_symmetry.space_group_name_H-M   'P 1'
#
loop_
_entity.id
_entity.type
_entity.pdbx_description
1 polymer ?
#
loop_
_entity_poly.entity_id
_entity_poly.type
_entity_poly.pdbx_seq_one_letter_code
_entity_poly.pdbx_strand_id
1 'polypeptide(L)'
;MNIIKTIKNIRATCDDYIDPDLVATVIYHDNYIGTNNILDLKKYDINSNDNYEKRVLKVLNHENIFITLGMLAFIPILNECDIYSTEDYSIKLTQEEFDKYGDLKEEYFGILIKKDCNDLIIGSCDLCGCKIDSSFREIKKSEDNFYKKLKEIALKKIN
;
A
#
# COMPACT_ATOMS: atom_id res chain seq x y z
N MET A 1 -17.31 -2.67 3.99
CA MET A 1 -16.22 -3.63 3.74
C MET A 1 -15.86 -4.29 5.06
N ASN A 2 -15.53 -5.60 5.09
CA ASN A 2 -15.02 -6.25 6.30
C ASN A 2 -13.50 -6.06 6.36
N ILE A 3 -13.02 -5.04 7.07
CA ILE A 3 -11.61 -4.64 7.11
C ILE A 3 -10.71 -5.78 7.59
N ILE A 4 -11.14 -6.54 8.62
CA ILE A 4 -10.38 -7.71 9.10
C ILE A 4 -10.21 -8.73 7.99
N LYS A 5 -11.31 -9.09 7.31
CA LYS A 5 -11.27 -10.09 6.24
C LYS A 5 -10.41 -9.59 5.08
N THR A 6 -10.56 -8.32 4.70
CA THR A 6 -9.75 -7.69 3.65
C THR A 6 -8.26 -7.75 3.99
N ILE A 7 -7.85 -7.37 5.21
CA ILE A 7 -6.44 -7.47 5.64
C ILE A 7 -5.96 -8.92 5.60
N LYS A 8 -6.75 -9.88 6.09
CA LYS A 8 -6.40 -11.31 6.03
C LYS A 8 -6.17 -11.80 4.61
N ASN A 9 -7.07 -11.45 3.69
CA ASN A 9 -6.97 -11.82 2.28
C ASN A 9 -5.73 -11.22 1.63
N ILE A 10 -5.45 -9.94 1.92
CA ILE A 10 -4.27 -9.26 1.40
C ILE A 10 -3.01 -9.96 1.93
N ARG A 11 -2.91 -10.20 3.24
CA ARG A 11 -1.79 -10.93 3.86
C ARG A 11 -1.60 -12.35 3.32
N ALA A 12 -2.70 -13.07 3.08
CA ALA A 12 -2.66 -14.42 2.53
C ALA A 12 -2.26 -14.47 1.04
N THR A 13 -2.33 -13.33 0.34
CA THR A 13 -1.95 -13.18 -1.07
C THR A 13 -0.75 -12.25 -1.23
N CYS A 14 -0.02 -11.99 -0.14
CA CYS A 14 1.29 -11.34 -0.22
C CYS A 14 2.26 -12.29 -0.91
N ASP A 15 3.04 -11.73 -1.83
CA ASP A 15 4.12 -12.41 -2.52
C ASP A 15 5.48 -11.97 -1.94
N ASP A 16 6.57 -12.38 -2.57
CA ASP A 16 7.93 -12.15 -2.07
C ASP A 16 8.32 -10.66 -1.96
N TYR A 17 7.52 -9.72 -2.50
CA TYR A 17 7.81 -8.28 -2.48
C TYR A 17 7.16 -7.53 -1.33
N ILE A 18 6.18 -8.13 -0.65
CA ILE A 18 5.47 -7.51 0.46
C ILE A 18 5.52 -8.46 1.65
N ASP A 19 6.30 -8.10 2.66
CA ASP A 19 6.27 -8.82 3.93
C ASP A 19 4.83 -8.73 4.51
N PRO A 20 4.15 -9.87 4.76
CA PRO A 20 2.80 -9.88 5.31
C PRO A 20 2.69 -9.20 6.68
N ASP A 21 3.79 -9.01 7.40
CA ASP A 21 3.86 -8.29 8.67
C ASP A 21 4.16 -6.78 8.50
N LEU A 22 4.49 -6.33 7.29
CA LEU A 22 4.71 -4.91 6.95
C LEU A 22 3.67 -4.35 5.98
N VAL A 23 2.62 -5.11 5.68
CA VAL A 23 1.62 -4.76 4.65
C VAL A 23 0.81 -3.50 4.96
N ALA A 24 0.63 -3.18 6.24
CA ALA A 24 -0.11 -2.01 6.69
C ALA A 24 0.86 -0.94 7.21
N THR A 25 0.70 0.27 6.68
CA THR A 25 1.48 1.45 7.06
C THR A 25 0.54 2.50 7.67
N VAL A 26 0.93 3.06 8.82
CA VAL A 26 0.21 4.18 9.42
C VAL A 26 0.40 5.42 8.54
N ILE A 27 -0.69 6.11 8.23
CA ILE A 27 -0.67 7.40 7.54
C ILE A 27 -1.32 8.43 8.46
N TYR A 28 -0.58 9.48 8.78
CA TYR A 28 -1.07 10.58 9.62
C TYR A 28 -2.08 11.45 8.86
N HIS A 29 -2.77 12.34 9.58
CA HIS A 29 -3.83 13.17 9.01
C HIS A 29 -3.39 14.15 7.93
N ASP A 30 -2.12 14.53 7.95
CA ASP A 30 -1.44 15.37 6.95
C ASP A 30 -0.87 14.55 5.77
N ASN A 31 -1.21 13.26 5.68
CA ASN A 31 -0.76 12.28 4.70
C ASN A 31 0.71 11.85 4.84
N TYR A 32 1.44 12.28 5.87
CA TYR A 32 2.80 11.78 6.11
C TYR A 32 2.78 10.33 6.57
N ILE A 33 3.83 9.60 6.18
CA ILE A 33 4.02 8.20 6.57
C ILE A 33 4.46 8.12 8.03
N GLY A 34 3.77 7.27 8.79
CA GLY A 34 4.16 6.83 10.11
C GLY A 34 5.04 5.58 10.06
N THR A 35 4.61 4.52 10.74
CA THR A 35 5.33 3.25 10.77
C THR A 35 4.55 2.15 10.06
N ASN A 36 5.28 1.23 9.43
CA ASN A 36 4.74 -0.04 8.90
C ASN A 36 4.99 -1.22 9.85
N ASN A 37 5.75 -1.02 10.94
CA ASN A 37 6.00 -2.05 11.94
C ASN A 37 4.87 -2.08 12.98
N ILE A 38 3.70 -2.53 12.54
CA ILE A 38 2.48 -2.57 13.35
C ILE A 38 2.59 -3.56 14.52
N LEU A 39 3.41 -4.61 14.38
CA LEU A 39 3.62 -5.60 15.43
C LEU A 39 4.37 -5.04 16.65
N ASP A 40 5.24 -4.05 16.44
CA ASP A 40 6.02 -3.44 17.52
C ASP A 40 5.34 -2.21 18.16
N LEU A 41 4.19 -1.78 17.62
CA LEU A 41 3.44 -0.67 18.20
C LEU A 41 2.88 -1.00 19.59
N LYS A 42 3.23 -0.15 20.58
CA LYS A 42 2.74 -0.22 21.97
C LYS A 42 1.67 0.82 22.32
N LYS A 43 1.24 1.63 21.35
CA LYS A 43 0.19 2.65 21.48
C LYS A 43 -1.14 2.13 20.91
N TYR A 44 -2.20 2.96 20.92
CA TYR A 44 -3.53 2.63 20.38
C TYR A 44 -4.20 1.44 21.07
N ASP A 45 -4.02 1.32 22.40
CA ASP A 45 -4.58 0.25 23.22
C ASP A 45 -4.19 -1.18 22.76
N ILE A 46 -3.08 -1.34 22.04
CA ILE A 46 -2.62 -2.63 21.53
C ILE A 46 -2.09 -3.51 22.69
N ASN A 47 -2.61 -4.73 22.77
CA ASN A 47 -2.17 -5.75 23.73
C ASN A 47 -1.19 -6.73 23.06
N SER A 48 -0.31 -7.33 23.86
CA SER A 48 0.65 -8.33 23.38
C SER A 48 0.01 -9.52 22.66
N ASN A 49 -1.18 -9.94 23.11
CA ASN A 49 -1.93 -11.06 22.54
C ASN A 49 -2.79 -10.70 21.32
N ASP A 50 -2.83 -9.42 20.92
CA ASP A 50 -3.56 -9.04 19.71
C ASP A 50 -2.82 -9.53 18.47
N ASN A 51 -3.54 -10.21 17.57
CA ASN A 51 -3.01 -10.58 16.26
C ASN A 51 -2.90 -9.36 15.34
N TYR A 52 -2.21 -9.53 14.22
CA TYR A 52 -1.93 -8.44 13.28
C TYR A 52 -3.19 -7.66 12.87
N GLU A 53 -4.26 -8.34 12.44
CA GLU A 53 -5.48 -7.67 11.96
C GLU A 53 -6.12 -6.81 13.05
N LYS A 54 -6.13 -7.33 14.28
CA LYS A 54 -6.69 -6.61 15.42
C LYS A 54 -5.84 -5.40 15.79
N ARG A 55 -4.52 -5.49 15.65
CA ARG A 55 -3.61 -4.36 15.81
C ARG A 55 -3.88 -3.29 14.76
N VAL A 56 -3.95 -3.66 13.48
CA VAL A 56 -4.27 -2.72 12.38
C VAL A 56 -5.62 -2.03 12.62
N LEU A 57 -6.65 -2.77 13.04
CA LEU A 57 -7.94 -2.17 13.38
C LEU A 57 -7.86 -1.16 14.52
N LYS A 58 -7.11 -1.46 15.58
CA LYS A 58 -6.93 -0.54 16.69
C LYS A 58 -6.22 0.74 16.27
N VAL A 59 -5.23 0.62 15.37
CA VAL A 59 -4.60 1.80 14.76
C VAL A 59 -5.60 2.57 13.91
N LEU A 60 -6.41 1.90 13.09
CA LEU A 60 -7.40 2.53 12.21
C LEU A 60 -8.48 3.32 12.97
N ASN A 61 -8.76 2.98 14.23
CA ASN A 61 -9.65 3.77 15.09
C ASN A 61 -9.06 5.15 15.45
N HIS A 62 -7.77 5.38 15.23
CA HIS A 62 -7.06 6.59 15.62
C HIS A 62 -6.41 7.31 14.44
N GLU A 63 -5.91 6.56 13.45
CA GLU A 63 -5.12 7.03 12.30
C GLU A 63 -5.62 6.42 10.98
N ASN A 64 -5.17 6.95 9.85
CA ASN A 64 -5.40 6.29 8.57
C ASN A 64 -4.43 5.13 8.39
N ILE A 65 -4.83 4.14 7.60
CA ILE A 65 -3.97 3.00 7.25
C ILE A 65 -3.86 2.92 5.72
N PHE A 66 -2.63 2.86 5.23
CA PHE A 66 -2.33 2.46 3.86
C PHE A 66 -2.01 0.97 3.85
N ILE A 67 -2.70 0.21 2.99
CA ILE A 67 -2.43 -1.21 2.77
C ILE A 67 -1.78 -1.36 1.40
N THR A 68 -0.55 -1.87 1.41
CA THR A 68 0.25 -2.11 0.21
C THR A 68 -0.32 -3.29 -0.58
N LEU A 69 -0.45 -3.13 -1.90
CA LEU A 69 -0.97 -4.16 -2.80
C LEU A 69 0.03 -4.60 -3.87
N GLY A 70 1.05 -3.78 -4.15
CA GLY A 70 2.11 -4.07 -5.11
C GLY A 70 3.04 -2.88 -5.30
N MET A 71 3.91 -2.97 -6.31
CA MET A 71 4.87 -1.94 -6.67
C MET A 71 4.57 -1.35 -8.05
N LEU A 72 4.76 -0.04 -8.20
CA LEU A 72 4.82 0.64 -9.49
C LEU A 72 6.29 0.65 -9.93
N ALA A 73 6.59 -0.10 -10.98
CA ALA A 73 7.94 -0.21 -11.51
C ALA A 73 8.03 0.56 -12.84
N PHE A 74 8.98 1.49 -12.92
CA PHE A 74 9.38 2.10 -14.18
C PHE A 74 10.67 1.47 -14.67
N ILE A 75 10.63 0.86 -15.86
CA ILE A 75 11.81 0.31 -16.51
C ILE A 75 12.17 1.24 -17.69
N PRO A 76 13.05 2.24 -17.51
CA PRO A 76 13.77 2.79 -18.64
C PRO A 76 14.68 1.66 -19.15
N ILE A 77 14.63 1.36 -20.44
CA ILE A 77 15.54 0.37 -21.05
C ILE A 77 16.97 0.72 -20.60
N LEU A 78 17.59 -0.19 -19.83
CA LEU A 78 18.88 -0.09 -19.11
C LEU A 78 18.78 0.26 -17.61
N ASN A 79 18.40 -0.73 -16.80
CA ASN A 79 19.22 -1.10 -15.65
C ASN A 79 18.97 -2.56 -15.24
N GLU A 80 20.05 -3.35 -15.27
CA GLU A 80 20.14 -4.70 -14.72
C GLU A 80 20.28 -4.57 -13.20
N CYS A 81 19.16 -4.60 -12.49
CA CYS A 81 19.11 -5.02 -11.09
C CYS A 81 17.91 -5.96 -10.97
N ASP A 82 18.19 -7.22 -11.26
CA ASP A 82 17.25 -8.33 -11.30
C ASP A 82 16.64 -8.65 -9.94
N ILE A 83 15.31 -8.63 -9.84
CA ILE A 83 14.53 -9.63 -9.10
C ILE A 83 13.22 -9.81 -9.87
N TYR A 84 13.02 -10.95 -10.53
CA TYR A 84 11.75 -11.30 -11.20
C TYR A 84 11.20 -12.58 -10.58
N SER A 85 9.95 -12.52 -10.11
CA SER A 85 9.13 -13.67 -9.69
C SER A 85 8.22 -14.08 -10.86
N THR A 86 7.77 -15.34 -10.89
CA THR A 86 6.96 -15.90 -12.00
C THR A 86 5.50 -15.43 -12.01
N GLU A 87 5.00 -14.79 -10.94
CA GLU A 87 3.68 -14.13 -10.89
C GLU A 87 3.81 -12.68 -10.35
N ASP A 88 4.49 -11.84 -11.13
CA ASP A 88 4.75 -10.44 -10.80
C ASP A 88 3.51 -9.54 -10.98
N TYR A 89 2.97 -8.98 -9.88
CA TYR A 89 1.90 -7.96 -9.91
C TYR A 89 2.45 -6.53 -10.13
N SER A 90 3.76 -6.37 -10.35
CA SER A 90 4.36 -5.08 -10.69
C SER A 90 3.73 -4.51 -11.95
N ILE A 91 3.22 -3.29 -11.84
CA ILE A 91 2.69 -2.59 -13.00
C ILE A 91 3.86 -1.91 -13.70
N LYS A 92 4.19 -2.42 -14.88
CA LYS A 92 5.12 -1.77 -15.80
C LYS A 92 4.47 -0.51 -16.36
N LEU A 93 5.03 0.64 -16.02
CA LEU A 93 4.59 1.94 -16.54
C LEU A 93 5.17 2.20 -17.93
N THR A 94 4.37 2.71 -18.85
CA THR A 94 4.85 3.38 -20.08
C THR A 94 5.53 4.72 -19.75
N GLN A 95 6.27 5.31 -20.68
CA GLN A 95 6.86 6.64 -20.48
C GLN A 95 5.79 7.70 -20.16
N GLU A 96 4.65 7.70 -20.88
CA GLU A 96 3.55 8.64 -20.62
C GLU A 96 2.92 8.44 -19.23
N GLU A 97 2.75 7.19 -18.80
CA GLU A 97 2.25 6.89 -17.46
C GLU A 97 3.27 7.25 -16.38
N PHE A 98 4.57 7.08 -16.65
CA PHE A 98 5.63 7.48 -15.74
C PHE A 98 5.70 9.00 -15.58
N ASP A 99 5.69 9.74 -16.68
CA ASP A 99 5.73 11.20 -16.66
C ASP A 99 4.52 11.79 -15.89
N LYS A 100 3.41 11.05 -15.86
CA LYS A 100 2.14 11.47 -15.23
C LYS A 100 1.95 10.95 -13.80
N TYR A 101 2.37 9.73 -13.52
CA TYR A 101 2.06 8.99 -12.28
C TYR A 101 3.29 8.43 -11.57
N GLY A 102 4.39 8.25 -12.31
CA GLY A 102 5.63 7.72 -11.77
C GLY A 102 6.36 8.73 -10.91
N ASP A 103 7.26 8.20 -10.10
CA ASP A 103 8.29 8.97 -9.40
C ASP A 103 9.64 8.38 -9.81
N LEU A 104 10.74 9.14 -9.70
CA LEU A 104 12.10 8.66 -10.06
C LEU A 104 12.58 7.51 -9.17
N LYS A 105 11.74 7.08 -8.22
CA LYS A 105 11.97 6.02 -7.25
C LYS A 105 10.84 5.00 -7.32
N GLU A 106 11.13 3.80 -6.84
CA GLU A 106 10.13 2.76 -6.65
C GLU A 106 9.04 3.25 -5.68
N GLU A 107 7.79 3.30 -6.15
CA GLU A 107 6.64 3.60 -5.31
C GLU A 107 5.78 2.36 -5.14
N TYR A 108 5.32 2.12 -3.92
CA TYR A 108 4.32 1.10 -3.66
C TYR A 108 2.94 1.68 -3.96
N PHE A 109 2.07 0.89 -4.59
CA PHE A 109 0.66 1.26 -4.71
C PHE A 109 -0.20 0.42 -3.78
N GLY A 110 -1.34 0.98 -3.41
CA GLY A 110 -2.23 0.35 -2.47
C GLY A 110 -3.52 1.11 -2.25
N ILE A 111 -4.17 0.79 -1.13
CA ILE A 111 -5.41 1.42 -0.70
C ILE A 111 -5.18 2.16 0.61
N LEU A 112 -5.54 3.44 0.65
CA LEU A 112 -5.71 4.18 1.87
C LEU A 112 -7.14 3.95 2.40
N ILE A 113 -7.21 3.51 3.65
CA ILE A 113 -8.42 3.43 4.45
C ILE A 113 -8.35 4.56 5.46
N LYS A 114 -9.24 5.55 5.31
CA LYS A 114 -9.32 6.67 6.25
C LYS A 114 -10.04 6.23 7.53
N LYS A 115 -9.58 6.71 8.68
CA LYS A 115 -10.33 6.53 9.92
C LYS A 115 -11.73 7.14 9.79
N ASP A 116 -12.70 6.57 10.50
CA ASP A 116 -14.11 7.02 10.50
C ASP A 116 -14.78 7.07 9.11
N CYS A 117 -14.17 6.43 8.11
CA CYS A 117 -14.63 6.48 6.73
C CYS A 117 -14.65 5.08 6.13
N ASN A 118 -15.63 4.83 5.27
CA ASN A 118 -15.72 3.59 4.50
C ASN A 118 -15.12 3.73 3.09
N ASP A 119 -14.59 4.90 2.76
CA ASP A 119 -14.02 5.17 1.44
C ASP A 119 -12.65 4.50 1.30
N LEU A 120 -12.47 3.90 0.13
CA LEU A 120 -11.22 3.33 -0.33
C LEU A 120 -10.61 4.26 -1.36
N ILE A 121 -9.39 4.71 -1.08
CA ILE A 121 -8.66 5.62 -1.96
C ILE A 121 -7.46 4.87 -2.49
N ILE A 122 -7.37 4.72 -3.81
CA ILE A 122 -6.19 4.12 -4.45
C ILE A 122 -5.11 5.20 -4.53
N GLY A 123 -3.89 4.85 -4.15
CA GLY A 123 -2.78 5.77 -4.23
C GLY A 123 -1.43 5.07 -4.15
N SER A 124 -0.38 5.88 -4.11
CA SER A 124 0.99 5.44 -4.01
C SER A 124 1.70 6.04 -2.79
N CYS A 125 2.78 5.38 -2.38
CA CYS A 125 3.55 5.71 -1.19
C CYS A 125 5.01 5.24 -1.36
N ASP A 126 5.98 6.11 -1.06
CA ASP A 126 7.40 5.71 -0.95
C ASP A 126 7.63 5.09 0.43
N LEU A 127 7.65 3.75 0.50
CA LEU A 127 7.80 2.99 1.74
C LEU A 127 9.27 2.76 2.16
N CYS A 128 10.27 3.47 1.60
CA CYS A 128 11.68 3.18 1.89
C CYS A 128 12.06 3.27 3.39
N GLY A 129 11.16 3.71 4.29
CA GLY A 129 11.38 3.76 5.75
C GLY A 129 12.54 4.69 6.16
N CYS A 130 13.15 5.35 5.19
CA CYS A 130 14.44 6.00 5.27
C CYS A 130 14.31 7.52 5.19
N LYS A 131 13.11 8.04 4.93
CA LYS A 131 12.82 9.46 4.79
C LYS A 131 11.69 9.91 5.71
N ILE A 132 11.96 11.04 6.37
CA ILE A 132 11.04 11.78 7.23
C ILE A 132 9.92 12.47 6.41
N ASP A 133 10.12 12.62 5.09
CA ASP A 133 9.24 13.41 4.21
C ASP A 133 8.34 12.56 3.29
N SER A 134 8.30 11.24 3.44
CA SER A 134 7.46 10.40 2.60
C SER A 134 5.98 10.59 2.94
N SER A 135 5.12 10.70 1.92
CA SER A 135 3.69 10.95 2.08
C SER A 135 2.85 10.12 1.10
N PHE A 136 1.63 9.79 1.51
CA PHE A 136 0.65 9.18 0.62
C PHE A 136 0.21 10.15 -0.49
N ARG A 137 0.15 9.66 -1.72
CA ARG A 137 -0.35 10.38 -2.90
C ARG A 137 -1.55 9.66 -3.49
N GLU A 138 -2.70 10.33 -3.54
CA GLU A 138 -3.89 9.77 -4.20
C GLU A 138 -3.69 9.73 -5.72
N ILE A 139 -3.96 8.58 -6.33
CA ILE A 139 -4.05 8.45 -7.79
C ILE A 139 -5.48 8.83 -8.16
N LYS A 140 -5.62 9.97 -8.86
CA LYS A 140 -6.93 10.50 -9.24
C LYS A 140 -7.71 9.50 -10.07
N LYS A 141 -8.99 9.33 -9.75
CA LYS A 141 -9.95 8.58 -10.55
C LYS A 141 -9.96 9.15 -11.97
N SER A 142 -9.52 8.34 -12.92
CA SER A 142 -9.54 8.64 -14.34
C SER A 142 -10.16 7.46 -15.11
N GLU A 143 -10.61 7.72 -16.33
CA GLU A 143 -11.08 6.66 -17.23
C GLU A 143 -9.93 5.93 -17.96
N ASP A 144 -8.68 6.27 -17.65
CA ASP A 144 -7.53 5.63 -18.29
C ASP A 144 -7.37 4.17 -17.83
N ASN A 145 -6.63 3.43 -18.65
CA ASN A 145 -6.41 2.00 -18.44
C ASN A 145 -5.58 1.73 -17.18
N PHE A 146 -4.75 2.69 -16.76
CA PHE A 146 -3.91 2.57 -15.57
C PHE A 146 -4.77 2.50 -14.30
N TYR A 147 -5.64 3.49 -14.07
CA TYR A 147 -6.52 3.49 -12.89
C TYR A 147 -7.47 2.29 -12.89
N LYS A 148 -7.99 1.90 -14.07
CA LYS A 148 -8.83 0.71 -14.21
C LYS A 148 -8.10 -0.56 -13.77
N LYS A 149 -6.86 -0.76 -14.21
CA LYS A 149 -6.03 -1.92 -13.84
C LYS A 149 -5.73 -1.96 -12.34
N LEU A 150 -5.35 -0.83 -11.75
CA LEU A 150 -5.15 -0.71 -10.29
C LEU A 150 -6.41 -1.08 -9.51
N LYS A 151 -7.57 -0.57 -9.96
CA LYS A 151 -8.86 -0.84 -9.34
C LYS A 151 -9.23 -2.32 -9.44
N GLU A 152 -8.99 -2.98 -10.57
CA GLU A 152 -9.21 -4.42 -10.72
C GLU A 152 -8.37 -5.26 -9.75
N ILE A 153 -7.08 -4.92 -9.59
CA ILE A 153 -6.18 -5.58 -8.63
C ILE A 153 -6.70 -5.39 -7.21
N ALA A 154 -7.04 -4.15 -6.83
CA ALA A 154 -7.57 -3.85 -5.50
C ALA A 154 -8.87 -4.64 -5.21
N LEU A 155 -9.81 -4.67 -6.16
CA LEU A 155 -11.07 -5.40 -5.99
C LEU A 155 -10.87 -6.91 -5.83
N LYS A 156 -9.91 -7.52 -6.54
CA LYS A 156 -9.59 -8.95 -6.37
C LYS A 156 -9.12 -9.27 -4.94
N LYS A 157 -8.38 -8.36 -4.31
CA LYS A 157 -7.83 -8.56 -2.95
C LYS A 157 -8.82 -8.20 -1.82
N ILE A 158 -9.85 -7.40 -2.11
CA ILE A 158 -10.79 -6.88 -1.09
C ILE A 158 -11.97 -7.84 -0.78
N ASN A 159 -12.23 -8.87 -1.60
CA ASN A 159 -13.43 -9.74 -1.53
C ASN A 159 -13.51 -10.74 -0.35
#